data_AF-A0A540QUI0-F1
#
_entry.id   AF-A0A540QUI0-F1
#
_cell.length_a   1.000
_cell.length_b   1.000
_cell.length_c   1.000
_cell.angle_alpha   90.00
_cell.angle_beta   90.00
_cell.angle_gamma   90.00
#
_symmetry.space_group_name_H-M   'P 1'
#
loop_
_entity.id
_entity.type
_entity.pdbx_description
1 polymer ?
#
loop_
_entity_poly.entity_id
_entity_poly.type
_entity_poly.pdbx_seq_one_letter_code
_entity_poly.pdbx_strand_id
1 'polypeptide(L)'
;MELSEAVPLPPRSAGMPTAMTHLPGSAFLVAYIPDEDPDLEPTVHVHSDDEHVIPYEIMRWFMEEVAGQVERCRVAFEAGEPEAVE
;
A
#
# COMPACT_ATOMS: atom_id res chain seq x y z
N MET A 1 6.80 5.35 3.87
CA MET A 1 7.80 4.82 2.92
C MET A 1 7.37 3.40 2.63
N GLU A 2 6.70 3.16 1.50
CA GLU A 2 6.38 1.81 1.02
C GLU A 2 6.54 1.79 -0.50
N LEU A 3 7.17 0.72 -0.99
CA LEU A 3 7.78 0.60 -2.31
C LEU A 3 6.84 -0.19 -3.24
N SER A 4 6.33 0.45 -4.28
CA SER A 4 5.55 -0.20 -5.36
C SER A 4 6.47 -0.87 -6.39
N GLU A 5 6.08 -2.07 -6.84
CA GLU A 5 6.70 -2.81 -7.93
C GLU A 5 6.50 -2.08 -9.27
N ALA A 6 7.57 -1.99 -10.07
CA ALA A 6 7.62 -1.16 -11.26
C ALA A 6 7.34 -1.97 -12.55
N VAL A 7 6.30 -1.60 -13.30
CA VAL A 7 5.98 -2.18 -14.62
C VAL A 7 6.82 -1.48 -15.71
N PRO A 8 7.47 -2.21 -16.64
CA PRO A 8 8.30 -1.59 -17.69
C PRO A 8 7.47 -0.94 -18.81
N LEU A 9 7.90 0.23 -19.27
CA LEU A 9 7.36 0.90 -20.46
C LEU A 9 7.86 0.23 -21.77
N PRO A 10 7.07 0.26 -22.86
CA PRO A 10 7.56 -0.10 -24.20
C PRO A 10 8.69 0.84 -24.67
N PRO A 11 9.64 0.36 -25.50
CA PRO A 11 10.84 1.12 -25.84
C PRO A 11 10.53 2.37 -26.67
N ARG A 12 11.15 3.51 -26.30
CA ARG A 12 10.92 4.84 -26.92
C ARG A 12 12.12 5.31 -27.76
N SER A 13 11.82 6.07 -28.82
CA SER A 13 12.78 6.73 -29.72
C SER A 13 13.69 7.75 -29.03
N ALA A 14 14.94 7.85 -29.52
CA ALA A 14 16.01 8.71 -29.00
C ALA A 14 15.66 10.20 -29.02
N GLY A 15 15.82 10.88 -27.88
CA GLY A 15 15.85 12.36 -27.84
C GLY A 15 15.20 13.07 -26.64
N MET A 16 14.64 12.38 -25.65
CA MET A 16 14.05 13.06 -24.47
C MET A 16 14.90 12.88 -23.21
N PRO A 17 15.08 13.94 -22.40
CA PRO A 17 15.82 13.86 -21.14
C PRO A 17 15.16 12.87 -20.17
N THR A 18 15.98 12.04 -19.53
CA THR A 18 15.61 11.07 -18.48
C THR A 18 14.89 11.79 -17.34
N ALA A 19 13.56 11.78 -17.37
CA ALA A 19 12.72 12.16 -16.25
C ALA A 19 11.57 11.16 -16.19
N MET A 20 11.65 10.27 -15.19
CA MET A 20 10.66 9.28 -14.76
C MET A 20 10.20 8.27 -15.83
N THR A 21 10.90 7.13 -15.88
CA THR A 21 10.57 5.94 -16.69
C THR A 21 9.34 5.18 -16.18
N HIS A 22 8.75 5.58 -15.05
CA HIS A 22 7.53 5.01 -14.52
C HIS A 22 6.57 6.14 -14.19
N LEU A 23 5.40 6.13 -14.82
CA LEU A 23 4.27 6.92 -14.36
C LEU A 23 3.67 6.17 -13.16
N PRO A 24 3.24 6.87 -12.09
CA PRO A 24 2.49 6.22 -11.03
C PRO A 24 1.29 5.49 -11.65
N GLY A 25 1.14 4.21 -11.31
CA GLY A 25 -0.04 3.43 -11.70
C GLY A 25 -1.31 4.02 -11.08
N SER A 26 -2.47 3.47 -11.44
CA SER A 26 -3.72 3.80 -10.74
C SER A 26 -3.53 3.63 -9.24
N ALA A 27 -4.02 4.58 -8.44
CA ALA A 27 -3.98 4.48 -6.98
C ALA A 27 -4.63 3.17 -6.57
N PHE A 28 -3.97 2.37 -5.73
CA PHE A 28 -4.54 1.12 -5.20
C PHE A 28 -5.43 1.39 -3.97
N LEU A 29 -5.09 2.43 -3.19
CA LEU A 29 -5.78 2.82 -1.97
C LEU A 29 -5.93 4.35 -1.92
N VAL A 30 -7.10 4.84 -1.56
CA VAL A 30 -7.39 6.26 -1.33
C VAL A 30 -8.17 6.42 -0.03
N ALA A 31 -7.68 7.25 0.89
CA ALA A 31 -8.44 7.64 2.07
C ALA A 31 -9.22 8.93 1.79
N TYR A 32 -10.52 8.91 2.04
CA TYR A 32 -11.39 10.07 1.98
C TYR A 32 -11.74 10.51 3.40
N ILE A 33 -11.45 11.78 3.71
CA ILE A 33 -11.69 12.40 5.01
C ILE A 33 -12.55 13.63 4.76
N PRO A 34 -13.86 13.57 5.02
CA PRO A 34 -14.74 14.71 4.83
C PRO A 34 -14.52 15.72 5.96
N ASP A 35 -13.74 16.77 5.72
CA ASP A 35 -13.54 17.86 6.69
C ASP A 35 -14.63 18.94 6.62
N GLU A 36 -15.41 18.94 5.54
CA GLU A 36 -16.48 19.90 5.27
C GLU A 36 -17.77 19.62 6.05
N ASP A 37 -18.05 18.37 6.38
CA ASP A 37 -19.27 17.93 7.08
C ASP A 37 -18.90 16.95 8.21
N PRO A 38 -19.13 17.33 9.49
CA PRO A 38 -18.75 16.52 10.64
C PRO A 38 -19.65 15.28 10.85
N ASP A 39 -20.78 15.19 10.16
CA ASP A 39 -21.68 14.03 10.24
C ASP A 39 -21.26 12.91 9.26
N LEU A 40 -20.31 13.19 8.36
CA LEU A 40 -19.78 12.20 7.42
C LEU A 40 -18.61 11.43 8.02
N GLU A 41 -18.62 10.11 7.85
CA GLU A 41 -17.55 9.24 8.32
C GLU A 41 -16.40 9.16 7.32
N PRO A 42 -15.14 9.12 7.78
CA PRO A 42 -14.01 8.83 6.91
C PRO A 42 -14.15 7.44 6.27
N THR A 43 -13.64 7.30 5.05
CA THR A 43 -13.70 6.04 4.29
C THR A 43 -12.38 5.77 3.57
N VAL A 44 -12.13 4.51 3.24
CA VAL A 44 -10.99 4.10 2.43
C VAL A 44 -11.48 3.34 1.20
N HIS A 45 -11.10 3.82 0.03
CA HIS A 45 -11.37 3.19 -1.24
C HIS A 45 -10.20 2.28 -1.61
N VAL A 46 -10.50 1.01 -1.89
CA VAL A 46 -9.58 0.06 -2.50
C VAL A 46 -9.93 -0.03 -3.97
N HIS A 47 -9.04 0.45 -4.82
CA HIS A 47 -9.21 0.35 -6.27
C HIS A 47 -8.72 -1.02 -6.70
N SER A 48 -9.68 -1.87 -7.07
CA SER A 48 -9.50 -3.16 -7.73
C SER A 48 -10.47 -3.21 -8.90
N ASP A 49 -10.53 -4.32 -9.66
CA ASP A 49 -11.54 -4.51 -10.70
C ASP A 49 -12.97 -4.33 -10.15
N ASP A 50 -13.17 -4.71 -8.88
CA ASP A 50 -14.32 -4.35 -8.05
C ASP A 50 -13.92 -3.22 -7.10
N GLU A 51 -14.51 -2.03 -7.27
CA GLU A 51 -14.27 -0.91 -6.35
C GLU A 51 -14.90 -1.20 -4.99
N HIS A 52 -14.09 -1.11 -3.92
CA HIS A 52 -14.54 -1.34 -2.56
C HIS A 52 -14.35 -0.12 -1.67
N VAL A 53 -15.44 0.32 -1.03
CA VAL A 53 -15.42 1.37 -0.01
C VAL A 53 -15.46 0.72 1.37
N ILE A 54 -14.44 0.97 2.17
CA ILE A 54 -14.26 0.43 3.51
C ILE A 54 -14.51 1.54 4.54
N PRO A 55 -15.47 1.39 5.46
CA PRO A 55 -15.67 2.33 6.55
C PRO A 55 -14.42 2.43 7.44
N TYR A 56 -14.13 3.62 7.96
CA TYR A 56 -12.93 3.85 8.75
C TYR A 56 -12.82 2.98 10.01
N GLU A 57 -13.94 2.68 10.67
CA GLU A 57 -13.92 1.80 11.86
C GLU A 57 -13.42 0.39 11.52
N ILE A 58 -13.82 -0.14 10.36
CA ILE A 58 -13.38 -1.46 9.88
C ILE A 58 -11.91 -1.41 9.51
N MET A 59 -11.47 -0.36 8.81
CA MET A 59 -10.06 -0.18 8.49
C MET A 59 -9.20 -0.07 9.75
N ARG A 60 -9.67 0.68 10.76
CA ARG A 60 -8.96 0.84 12.04
C ARG A 60 -8.77 -0.49 12.74
N TRP A 61 -9.86 -1.26 12.90
CA TRP A 61 -9.80 -2.59 13.49
C TRP A 61 -8.85 -3.51 12.73
N PHE A 62 -8.92 -3.52 11.39
CA PHE A 62 -8.05 -4.35 10.57
C PHE A 62 -6.57 -3.98 10.74
N MET A 63 -6.25 -2.69 10.79
CA MET A 63 -4.87 -2.23 10.97
C MET A 63 -4.31 -2.59 12.36
N GLU A 64 -5.15 -2.68 13.40
CA GLU A 64 -4.73 -3.18 14.72
C GLU A 64 -4.31 -4.66 14.65
N GLU A 65 -5.10 -5.48 13.97
CA GLU A 65 -4.77 -6.90 13.75
C GLU A 65 -3.49 -7.06 12.91
N VAL A 66 -3.33 -6.25 11.85
CA VAL A 66 -2.12 -6.22 11.01
C VAL A 66 -0.90 -5.85 11.84
N ALA A 67 -0.98 -4.83 12.70
CA ALA A 67 0.13 -4.45 13.58
C ALA A 67 0.55 -5.62 14.48
N GLY A 68 -0.42 -6.37 15.02
CA GLY A 68 -0.16 -7.60 15.75
C GLY A 68 0.54 -8.66 14.91
N GLN A 69 0.14 -8.87 13.65
CA GLN A 69 0.83 -9.80 12.74
C GLN A 69 2.26 -9.38 12.44
N VAL A 70 2.47 -8.11 12.10
CA VAL A 70 3.79 -7.57 11.77
C VAL A 70 4.74 -7.75 12.94
N GLU A 71 4.29 -7.47 14.16
CA GLU A 71 5.11 -7.67 15.35
C GLU A 71 5.48 -9.16 15.55
N ARG A 72 4.52 -10.08 15.38
CA ARG A 72 4.79 -11.52 15.47
C ARG A 72 5.78 -11.98 14.41
N CYS A 73 5.62 -11.51 13.16
CA CYS A 73 6.57 -11.79 12.09
C CYS A 73 7.95 -11.25 12.44
N ARG A 74 8.05 -10.00 12.90
CA ARG A 74 9.32 -9.38 13.30
C ARG A 74 10.03 -10.20 14.37
N VAL A 75 9.33 -10.58 15.44
CA VAL A 75 9.88 -11.43 16.51
C VAL A 75 10.32 -12.79 15.95
N ALA A 76 9.56 -13.40 15.05
CA ALA A 76 9.93 -14.68 14.43
C ALA A 76 11.17 -14.57 13.53
N PHE A 77 11.33 -13.46 12.80
CA PHE A 77 12.53 -13.16 12.02
C PHE A 77 13.75 -12.91 12.93
N GLU A 78 13.58 -12.16 14.02
CA GLU A 78 14.64 -11.90 15.00
C GLU A 78 15.04 -13.17 15.78
N ALA A 79 14.08 -14.05 16.07
CA ALA A 79 14.32 -15.34 16.72
C ALA A 79 14.85 -16.42 15.75
N GLY A 80 14.86 -16.12 14.45
CA GLY A 80 15.14 -17.06 13.37
C GLY A 80 16.11 -16.50 12.35
N GLU A 81 17.34 -16.18 12.77
CA GLU A 81 18.47 -16.73 12.02
C GLU A 81 18.60 -18.20 12.47
N PRO A 82 18.06 -19.20 11.74
CA PRO A 82 18.77 -20.46 11.76
C PRO A 82 20.16 -20.11 11.22
N GLU A 83 21.21 -20.37 12.01
CA GLU A 83 22.53 -20.56 11.41
C GLU A 83 22.29 -21.38 10.14
N ALA A 84 22.65 -20.82 8.99
CA ALA A 84 22.70 -21.57 7.76
C ALA A 84 23.66 -22.73 8.04
N VAL A 85 23.11 -23.87 8.43
CA VAL A 85 23.84 -25.12 8.57
C VAL A 85 24.33 -25.43 7.17
N GLU A 86 25.66 -25.49 7.06
CA GLU A 86 26.46 -25.75 5.85
C GLU A 86 25.96 -26.93 5.01
#